data_AF-A0A183NST9-F1
#
_entry.id   AF-A0A183NST9-F1
#
_cell.length_a   1.000
_cell.length_b   1.000
_cell.length_c   1.000
_cell.angle_alpha   90.00
_cell.angle_beta   90.00
_cell.angle_gamma   90.00
#
_symmetry.space_group_name_H-M   'P 1'
#
loop_
_entity.id
_entity.type
_entity.pdbx_description
1 polymer ?
#
loop_
_entity_poly.entity_id
_entity_poly.type
_entity_poly.pdbx_seq_one_letter_code
_entity_poly.pdbx_strand_id
1 'polypeptide(L)'
;MEDVRIKRGADIPSDHHLLVAKMKLKLKKYWTTGRTISQMFNTAFLRDTDKLNKFKIVLSNKFQDFHDLLNREETTLESNWKWIKEAITSTCHEVLDHKKHHHKEWITVDTLDKIQERRNKKAAINTSRTRADKVKAQAEYAAVNKQVKRSIRTDKRKYVGDSATTAEKAVREENMRELYDITKKLSGNHRKPERPVKSKEGKLITNIEEQRNRWVEHFKELLNRPAPLNPPNIEAAHTDVPIDVGPPTFEEISMAIRQIKSDKAAGPDNIPAEALKADVAATAKILHILFNNIWGEEQVPRDWKEGL
;
A
#
# COMPACT_ATOMS: atom_id res chain seq x y z
N MET A 1 4.53 -14.36 -30.94
CA MET A 1 5.19 -13.26 -30.20
C MET A 1 4.79 -12.01 -30.94
N GLU A 2 3.94 -11.19 -30.36
CA GLU A 2 3.37 -10.00 -31.02
C GLU A 2 3.59 -8.79 -30.11
N ASP A 3 3.81 -7.61 -30.67
CA ASP A 3 4.01 -6.34 -29.96
C ASP A 3 5.22 -6.35 -28.98
N VAL A 4 6.42 -6.18 -29.54
CA VAL A 4 7.66 -5.94 -28.80
C VAL A 4 7.84 -4.45 -28.63
N ARG A 5 7.76 -3.96 -27.39
CA ARG A 5 7.96 -2.55 -27.04
C ARG A 5 9.22 -2.39 -26.21
N ILE A 6 10.09 -1.49 -26.64
CA ILE A 6 11.26 -1.07 -25.87
C ILE A 6 10.80 0.02 -24.90
N LYS A 7 10.76 -0.29 -23.61
CA LYS A 7 10.52 0.69 -22.55
C LYS A 7 11.85 1.34 -22.15
N ARG A 8 11.79 2.66 -21.92
CA ARG A 8 12.95 3.44 -21.46
C ARG A 8 13.41 2.88 -20.10
N GLY A 9 14.72 2.66 -19.96
CA GLY A 9 15.31 2.04 -18.78
C GLY A 9 15.13 2.86 -17.50
N ALA A 10 15.33 2.22 -16.34
CA ALA A 10 15.30 2.86 -15.04
C ALA A 10 16.36 3.99 -14.92
N ASP A 11 16.22 4.89 -13.94
CA ASP A 11 17.20 5.94 -13.63
C ASP A 11 18.48 5.36 -12.99
N ILE A 12 19.18 4.56 -13.78
CA ILE A 12 20.46 3.93 -13.50
C ILE A 12 21.39 4.15 -14.71
N PRO A 13 22.72 4.15 -14.50
CA PRO A 13 23.70 4.21 -15.57
C PRO A 13 23.81 2.83 -16.24
N SER A 14 22.75 2.42 -16.91
CA SER A 14 22.69 1.24 -17.75
C SER A 14 22.31 1.65 -19.17
N ASP A 15 22.99 1.06 -20.15
CA ASP A 15 22.67 1.06 -21.58
C ASP A 15 21.57 0.06 -21.94
N HIS A 16 21.16 -0.77 -20.99
CA HIS A 16 20.11 -1.76 -21.17
C HIS A 16 18.75 -1.06 -21.20
N HIS A 17 18.02 -1.27 -22.30
CA HIS A 17 16.63 -0.86 -22.42
C HIS A 17 15.73 -2.03 -22.02
N LEU A 18 14.63 -1.74 -21.33
CA LEU A 18 13.72 -2.80 -20.90
C LEU A 18 12.91 -3.26 -22.12
N LEU A 19 13.22 -4.43 -22.66
CA LEU A 19 12.43 -5.05 -23.71
C LEU A 19 11.20 -5.72 -23.09
N VAL A 20 10.01 -5.25 -23.46
CA VAL A 20 8.74 -5.87 -23.11
C VAL A 20 8.19 -6.52 -24.36
N ALA A 21 8.17 -7.85 -24.39
CA ALA A 21 7.53 -8.62 -25.44
C ALA A 21 6.23 -9.23 -24.92
N LYS A 22 5.14 -9.12 -25.67
CA LYS A 22 3.90 -9.83 -25.36
C LYS A 22 3.94 -11.21 -26.03
N MET A 23 4.09 -12.25 -25.22
CA MET A 23 4.01 -13.64 -25.68
C MET A 23 2.67 -14.23 -25.24
N LYS A 24 1.93 -14.82 -26.19
CA LYS A 24 0.67 -15.53 -25.90
C LYS A 24 0.99 -17.01 -25.68
N LEU A 25 1.13 -17.42 -24.42
CA LEU A 25 1.27 -18.82 -24.01
C LEU A 25 -0.07 -19.28 -23.42
N LYS A 26 -0.64 -20.39 -23.90
CA LYS A 26 -1.86 -20.99 -23.32
C LYS A 26 -1.49 -21.80 -22.07
N LEU A 27 -1.50 -21.14 -20.93
CA LEU A 27 -1.63 -21.76 -19.61
C LEU A 27 -2.72 -21.00 -18.86
N LYS A 28 -3.68 -21.70 -18.24
CA LYS A 28 -4.81 -21.08 -17.53
C LYS A 28 -4.29 -20.42 -16.26
N LYS A 29 -3.92 -19.14 -16.39
CA LYS A 29 -3.52 -18.28 -15.28
C LYS A 29 -4.44 -17.06 -15.34
N TYR A 30 -5.21 -16.85 -14.27
CA TYR A 30 -5.89 -15.58 -14.05
C TYR A 30 -4.81 -14.53 -13.79
N TRP A 31 -4.75 -13.51 -14.64
CA TRP A 31 -3.90 -12.35 -14.44
C TRP A 31 -4.76 -11.23 -13.88
N THR A 32 -4.44 -10.75 -12.68
CA THR A 32 -4.95 -9.48 -12.18
C THR A 32 -4.31 -8.37 -13.01
N THR A 33 -5.14 -7.55 -13.66
CA THR A 33 -4.70 -6.36 -14.41
C THR A 33 -3.82 -5.49 -13.50
N GLY A 34 -2.77 -4.90 -14.07
CA GLY A 34 -1.68 -4.25 -13.33
C GLY A 34 -2.18 -3.40 -12.16
N ARG A 35 -1.78 -3.78 -10.95
CA ARG A 35 -2.08 -3.06 -9.70
C ARG A 35 -1.74 -1.58 -9.87
N THR A 36 -2.74 -0.73 -9.90
CA THR A 36 -2.56 0.73 -9.74
C THR A 36 -1.75 0.94 -8.48
N ILE A 37 -0.67 1.73 -8.54
CA ILE A 37 0.13 2.06 -7.37
C ILE A 37 -0.83 2.76 -6.39
N SER A 38 -1.27 2.06 -5.34
CA SER A 38 -2.16 2.62 -4.33
C SER A 38 -1.46 3.81 -3.70
N GLN A 39 -2.00 5.01 -3.95
CA GLN A 39 -1.50 6.24 -3.38
C GLN A 39 -2.01 6.31 -1.94
N MET A 40 -1.14 6.03 -0.96
CA MET A 40 -1.52 6.09 0.44
C MET A 40 -1.78 7.56 0.84
N PHE A 41 -2.99 7.87 1.28
CA PHE A 41 -3.32 9.17 1.88
C PHE A 41 -2.75 9.28 3.30
N ASN A 42 -2.45 10.51 3.73
CA ASN A 42 -2.07 10.77 5.12
C ASN A 42 -3.30 10.90 6.01
N THR A 43 -3.88 9.77 6.41
CA THR A 43 -5.08 9.69 7.25
C THR A 43 -4.89 10.26 8.66
N ALA A 44 -3.64 10.48 9.11
CA ALA A 44 -3.36 11.13 10.38
C ALA A 44 -3.94 12.55 10.46
N PHE A 45 -4.12 13.23 9.32
CA PHE A 45 -4.77 14.53 9.28
C PHE A 45 -6.24 14.50 9.69
N LEU A 46 -6.92 13.35 9.64
CA LEU A 46 -8.30 13.23 10.14
C LEU A 46 -8.38 13.20 11.67
N ARG A 47 -7.24 13.15 12.37
CA ARG A 47 -7.18 13.35 13.83
C ARG A 47 -7.16 14.83 14.22
N ASP A 48 -6.80 15.71 13.28
CA ASP A 48 -6.82 17.14 13.46
C ASP A 48 -8.25 17.67 13.26
N THR A 49 -8.78 18.40 14.24
CA THR A 49 -10.19 18.83 14.28
C THR A 49 -10.55 19.72 13.09
N ASP A 50 -9.66 20.63 12.68
CA ASP A 50 -9.93 21.59 11.61
C ASP A 50 -9.93 20.89 10.24
N LYS A 51 -8.92 20.04 10.00
CA LYS A 51 -8.84 19.20 8.81
C LYS A 51 -10.02 18.23 8.72
N LEU A 52 -10.42 17.62 9.85
CA LEU A 52 -11.59 16.72 9.91
C LEU A 52 -12.87 17.47 9.56
N ASN A 53 -13.10 18.66 10.13
CA ASN A 53 -14.27 19.47 9.81
C ASN A 53 -14.29 19.90 8.33
N LYS A 54 -13.15 20.29 7.79
CA LYS A 54 -13.02 20.57 6.34
C LYS A 54 -13.35 19.34 5.50
N PHE A 55 -12.84 18.17 5.88
CA PHE A 55 -13.13 16.91 5.20
C PHE A 55 -14.62 16.60 5.20
N LYS A 56 -15.28 16.71 6.36
CA LYS A 56 -16.73 16.49 6.51
C LYS A 56 -17.54 17.41 5.61
N ILE A 57 -17.25 18.71 5.60
CA ILE A 57 -17.98 19.69 4.78
C ILE A 57 -17.85 19.36 3.29
N VAL A 58 -16.61 19.13 2.81
CA VAL A 58 -16.37 18.80 1.40
C VAL A 58 -17.06 17.50 1.00
N LEU A 59 -16.97 16.46 1.85
CA LEU A 59 -17.58 15.17 1.58
C LEU A 59 -19.11 15.27 1.55
N SER A 60 -19.70 15.93 2.54
CA SER A 60 -21.15 16.11 2.64
C SER A 60 -21.72 16.93 1.50
N ASN A 61 -21.03 17.98 1.04
CA ASN A 61 -21.44 18.75 -0.14
C ASN A 61 -21.49 17.87 -1.38
N LYS A 62 -20.43 17.08 -1.62
CA LYS A 62 -20.43 16.14 -2.76
C LYS A 62 -21.55 15.13 -2.63
N PHE A 63 -21.74 14.52 -1.45
CA PHE A 63 -22.82 13.55 -1.24
C PHE A 63 -24.22 14.15 -1.46
N GLN A 64 -24.40 15.43 -1.17
CA GLN A 64 -25.63 16.14 -1.50
C GLN A 64 -25.81 16.29 -3.02
N ASP A 65 -24.76 16.66 -3.75
CA ASP A 65 -24.80 16.74 -5.22
C ASP A 65 -25.22 15.40 -5.86
N PHE A 66 -24.76 14.27 -5.30
CA PHE A 66 -25.18 12.94 -5.74
C PHE A 66 -26.62 12.62 -5.42
N HIS A 67 -27.06 12.94 -4.21
CA HIS A 67 -28.45 12.72 -3.82
C HIS A 67 -29.40 13.51 -4.75
N ASP A 68 -29.01 14.72 -5.14
CA ASP A 68 -29.77 15.54 -6.09
C ASP A 68 -29.73 14.96 -7.51
N LEU A 69 -28.62 14.34 -7.93
CA LEU A 69 -28.50 13.64 -9.21
C LEU A 69 -29.39 12.39 -9.25
N LEU A 70 -29.40 11.59 -8.19
CA LEU A 70 -30.27 10.41 -8.05
C LEU A 70 -31.75 10.73 -8.18
N ASN A 71 -32.18 11.91 -7.72
CA ASN A 71 -33.56 12.36 -7.84
C ASN A 71 -33.95 12.84 -9.24
N ARG A 72 -32.97 13.10 -10.12
CA ARG A 72 -33.18 13.69 -11.46
C ARG A 72 -33.03 12.69 -12.59
N GLU A 73 -32.13 11.72 -12.46
CA GLU A 73 -31.79 10.76 -13.50
C GLU A 73 -31.84 9.32 -12.98
N GLU A 74 -32.29 8.39 -13.83
CA GLU A 74 -32.22 6.96 -13.54
C GLU A 74 -30.76 6.49 -13.67
N THR A 75 -30.08 6.39 -12.53
CA THR A 75 -28.67 5.99 -12.46
C THR A 75 -28.52 4.48 -12.34
N THR A 76 -27.55 3.90 -13.03
CA THR A 76 -27.20 2.48 -12.84
C THR A 76 -26.41 2.24 -11.55
N LEU A 77 -26.48 1.03 -11.00
CA LEU A 77 -25.69 0.59 -9.83
C LEU A 77 -24.18 0.88 -9.98
N GLU A 78 -23.61 0.64 -11.16
CA GLU A 78 -22.19 0.88 -11.44
C GLU A 78 -21.86 2.38 -11.40
N SER A 79 -22.73 3.22 -11.97
CA SER A 79 -22.57 4.68 -11.91
C SER A 79 -22.64 5.18 -10.46
N ASN A 80 -23.53 4.62 -9.66
CA ASN A 80 -23.69 4.97 -8.25
C ASN A 80 -22.46 4.63 -7.43
N TRP A 81 -21.96 3.40 -7.54
CA TRP A 81 -20.73 3.01 -6.87
C TRP A 81 -19.54 3.84 -7.33
N LYS A 82 -19.40 4.06 -8.64
CA LYS A 82 -18.32 4.87 -9.21
C LYS A 82 -18.35 6.29 -8.64
N TRP A 83 -19.51 6.91 -8.57
CA TRP A 83 -19.67 8.25 -8.05
C TRP A 83 -19.30 8.31 -6.55
N ILE A 84 -19.79 7.37 -5.73
CA ILE A 84 -19.49 7.31 -4.29
C ILE A 84 -17.98 7.18 -4.06
N LYS A 85 -17.36 6.27 -4.81
CA LYS A 85 -15.91 6.05 -4.80
C LYS A 85 -15.16 7.32 -5.19
N GLU A 86 -15.56 7.99 -6.27
CA GLU A 86 -14.96 9.24 -6.74
C GLU A 86 -15.13 10.37 -5.72
N ALA A 87 -16.28 10.50 -5.08
CA ALA A 87 -16.55 11.53 -4.07
C ALA A 87 -15.64 11.36 -2.83
N ILE A 88 -15.50 10.12 -2.33
CA ILE A 88 -14.64 9.83 -1.18
C ILE A 88 -13.16 10.01 -1.55
N THR A 89 -12.72 9.44 -2.67
CA THR A 89 -11.31 9.50 -3.10
C THR A 89 -10.88 10.90 -3.49
N SER A 90 -11.71 11.67 -4.20
CA SER A 90 -11.42 13.08 -4.52
C SER A 90 -11.35 13.96 -3.27
N THR A 91 -12.23 13.74 -2.28
CA THR A 91 -12.15 14.46 -0.99
C THR A 91 -10.90 14.09 -0.22
N CYS A 92 -10.46 12.82 -0.29
CA CYS A 92 -9.15 12.42 0.20
C CYS A 92 -8.05 13.20 -0.53
N HIS A 93 -8.04 13.29 -1.86
CA HIS A 93 -7.03 14.06 -2.59
C HIS A 93 -7.03 15.56 -2.27
N GLU A 94 -8.20 16.17 -2.03
CA GLU A 94 -8.33 17.61 -1.78
C GLU A 94 -7.92 18.02 -0.36
N VAL A 95 -8.17 17.16 0.63
CA VAL A 95 -8.00 17.49 2.05
C VAL A 95 -6.84 16.73 2.69
N LEU A 96 -6.63 15.48 2.27
CA LEU A 96 -5.57 14.61 2.76
C LEU A 96 -4.41 14.66 1.78
N ASP A 97 -3.32 15.31 2.17
CA ASP A 97 -2.09 15.19 1.38
C ASP A 97 -1.69 13.71 1.27
N HIS A 98 -1.08 13.36 0.14
CA HIS A 98 -0.47 12.05 -0.01
C HIS A 98 0.58 11.82 1.06
N LYS A 99 0.65 10.59 1.57
CA LYS A 99 1.71 10.16 2.46
C LYS A 99 3.03 10.25 1.70
N LYS A 100 3.77 11.33 1.94
CA LYS A 100 5.09 11.53 1.35
C LYS A 100 5.95 10.36 1.80
N HIS A 101 6.60 9.70 0.85
CA HIS A 101 7.68 8.79 1.22
C HIS A 101 8.72 9.63 1.96
N HIS A 102 8.85 9.40 3.26
CA HIS A 102 9.96 9.98 4.00
C HIS A 102 11.23 9.46 3.33
N HIS A 103 11.93 10.36 2.65
CA HIS A 103 13.32 10.11 2.30
C HIS A 103 14.04 9.79 3.61
N LYS A 104 15.05 8.92 3.53
CA LYS A 104 15.84 8.57 4.71
C LYS A 104 16.23 9.86 5.42
N GLU A 105 16.06 9.93 6.73
CA GLU A 105 16.21 11.16 7.55
C GLU A 105 17.51 11.95 7.25
N TRP A 106 18.54 11.25 6.77
CA TRP A 106 19.83 11.81 6.45
C TRP A 106 19.94 12.50 5.08
N ILE A 107 18.98 12.34 4.16
CA ILE A 107 19.06 12.97 2.82
C ILE A 107 18.51 14.39 2.89
N THR A 108 19.33 15.36 2.52
CA THR A 108 18.97 16.79 2.52
C THR A 108 18.13 17.18 1.31
N VAL A 109 17.40 18.30 1.41
CA VAL A 109 16.59 18.87 0.31
C VAL A 109 17.47 19.20 -0.90
N ASP A 110 18.64 19.79 -0.69
CA ASP A 110 19.61 20.09 -1.76
C ASP A 110 20.07 18.83 -2.52
N THR A 111 20.28 17.71 -1.81
CA THR A 111 20.56 16.43 -2.48
C THR A 111 19.37 15.91 -3.28
N LEU A 112 18.13 16.14 -2.82
CA LEU A 112 16.92 15.77 -3.58
C LEU A 112 16.79 16.59 -4.86
N ASP A 113 17.07 17.90 -4.80
CA ASP A 113 17.04 18.77 -5.97
C ASP A 113 18.06 18.32 -7.03
N LYS A 114 19.28 17.95 -6.59
CA LYS A 114 20.30 17.36 -7.48
C LYS A 114 19.87 16.02 -8.08
N ILE A 115 19.15 15.18 -7.34
CA ILE A 115 18.59 13.93 -7.86
C ILE A 115 17.54 14.23 -8.95
N GLN A 116 16.72 15.26 -8.73
CA GLN A 116 15.73 15.67 -9.71
C GLN A 116 16.38 16.26 -10.97
N GLU A 117 17.43 17.07 -10.82
CA GLU A 117 18.24 17.56 -11.94
C GLU A 117 18.85 16.40 -12.75
N ARG A 118 19.40 15.39 -12.06
CA ARG A 118 19.91 14.17 -12.72
C ARG A 118 18.84 13.48 -13.56
N ARG A 119 17.61 13.37 -13.05
CA ARG A 119 16.48 12.78 -13.78
C ARG A 119 16.14 13.58 -15.03
N ASN A 120 16.14 14.91 -14.93
CA ASN A 120 15.89 15.79 -16.07
C ASN A 120 16.98 15.59 -17.16
N LYS A 121 18.25 15.48 -16.77
CA LYS A 121 19.35 15.17 -17.71
C LYS A 121 19.22 13.77 -18.31
N LYS A 122 18.73 12.78 -17.56
CA LYS A 122 18.42 11.45 -18.11
C LYS A 122 17.30 11.51 -19.15
N ALA A 123 16.29 12.35 -18.94
CA ALA A 123 15.23 12.57 -19.92
C ALA A 123 15.79 13.14 -21.23
N ALA A 124 16.74 14.09 -21.16
CA ALA A 124 17.40 14.66 -22.33
C ALA A 124 18.17 13.61 -23.16
N ILE A 125 18.83 12.65 -22.52
CA ILE A 125 19.46 11.50 -23.21
C ILE A 125 18.41 10.68 -23.97
N ASN A 126 17.25 10.46 -23.34
CA ASN A 126 16.18 9.64 -23.91
C ASN A 126 15.44 10.34 -25.08
N THR A 127 15.48 11.68 -25.15
CA THR A 127 14.85 12.47 -26.21
C THR A 127 15.81 12.89 -27.32
N SER A 128 17.12 12.66 -27.14
CA SER A 128 18.14 12.99 -28.13
C SER A 128 17.94 12.20 -29.43
N ARG A 129 17.90 12.91 -30.58
CA ARG A 129 17.65 12.30 -31.90
C ARG A 129 18.94 11.95 -32.64
N THR A 130 20.02 12.70 -32.43
CA THR A 130 21.31 12.48 -33.11
C THR A 130 22.33 11.81 -32.17
N ARG A 131 23.33 11.15 -32.75
CA ARG A 131 24.42 10.53 -31.99
C ARG A 131 25.26 11.57 -31.25
N ALA A 132 25.48 12.75 -31.84
CA ALA A 132 26.23 13.84 -31.23
C ALA A 132 25.49 14.42 -30.00
N ASP A 133 24.20 14.70 -30.12
CA ASP A 133 23.38 15.21 -29.01
C ASP A 133 23.34 14.21 -27.85
N LYS A 134 23.24 12.92 -28.16
CA LYS A 134 23.23 11.86 -27.16
C LYS A 134 24.53 11.81 -26.36
N VAL A 135 25.68 11.98 -27.02
CA VAL A 135 27.00 12.03 -26.35
C VAL A 135 27.09 13.25 -25.44
N LYS A 136 26.63 14.42 -25.89
CA LYS A 136 26.59 15.64 -25.07
C LYS A 136 25.69 15.47 -23.84
N ALA A 137 24.47 14.98 -24.02
CA ALA A 137 23.53 14.72 -22.93
C ALA A 137 24.05 13.66 -21.94
N GLN A 138 24.79 12.65 -22.42
CA GLN A 138 25.44 11.66 -21.58
C GLN A 138 26.56 12.26 -20.72
N ALA A 139 27.37 13.16 -21.29
CA ALA A 139 28.41 13.88 -20.54
C ALA A 139 27.81 14.75 -19.43
N GLU A 140 26.74 15.49 -19.73
CA GLU A 140 26.01 16.30 -18.75
C GLU A 140 25.40 15.43 -17.63
N TYR A 141 24.75 14.32 -17.97
CA TYR A 141 24.24 13.37 -16.99
C TYR A 141 25.35 12.79 -16.11
N ALA A 142 26.50 12.45 -16.70
CA ALA A 142 27.63 11.90 -15.95
C ALA A 142 28.17 12.90 -14.91
N ALA A 143 28.25 14.19 -15.28
CA ALA A 143 28.65 15.26 -14.38
C ALA A 143 27.67 15.40 -13.19
N VAL A 144 26.37 15.53 -13.45
CA VAL A 144 25.34 15.67 -12.40
C VAL A 144 25.26 14.39 -11.54
N ASN A 145 25.36 13.20 -12.13
CA ASN A 145 25.38 11.94 -11.39
C ASN A 145 26.58 11.85 -10.43
N LYS A 146 27.75 12.39 -10.80
CA LYS A 146 28.91 12.48 -9.91
C LYS A 146 28.63 13.42 -8.74
N GLN A 147 27.96 14.55 -8.98
CA GLN A 147 27.54 15.47 -7.93
C GLN A 147 26.53 14.83 -6.97
N VAL A 148 25.49 14.16 -7.49
CA VAL A 148 24.52 13.42 -6.67
C VAL A 148 25.21 12.38 -5.79
N LYS A 149 26.11 11.56 -6.36
CA LYS A 149 26.88 10.56 -5.59
C LYS A 149 27.73 11.20 -4.49
N ARG A 150 28.31 12.38 -4.73
CA ARG A 150 29.06 13.14 -3.71
C ARG A 150 28.13 13.68 -2.63
N SER A 151 27.04 14.34 -3.00
CA SER A 151 26.05 14.91 -2.08
C SER A 151 25.48 13.84 -1.14
N ILE A 152 25.06 12.69 -1.69
CA ILE A 152 24.57 11.55 -0.92
C ILE A 152 25.60 11.04 0.09
N ARG A 153 26.89 10.99 -0.27
CA ARG A 153 27.95 10.57 0.65
C ARG A 153 28.21 11.60 1.74
N THR A 154 28.18 12.89 1.39
CA THR A 154 28.35 13.99 2.33
C THR A 154 27.22 13.99 3.36
N ASP A 155 25.98 13.95 2.89
CA ASP A 155 24.77 13.87 3.71
C ASP A 155 24.82 12.69 4.69
N LYS A 156 25.16 11.49 4.18
CA LYS A 156 25.30 10.31 5.03
C LYS A 156 26.40 10.47 6.07
N ARG A 157 27.56 11.02 5.70
CA ARG A 157 28.68 11.23 6.62
C ARG A 157 28.32 12.24 7.70
N LYS A 158 27.65 13.34 7.32
CA LYS A 158 27.18 14.36 8.24
C LYS A 158 26.21 13.75 9.26
N TYR A 159 25.20 13.04 8.80
CA TYR A 159 24.24 12.38 9.67
C TYR A 159 24.88 11.39 10.66
N VAL A 160 25.81 10.56 10.19
CA VAL A 160 26.54 9.63 11.07
C VAL A 160 27.41 10.40 12.07
N GLY A 161 28.07 11.48 11.65
CA GLY A 161 28.83 12.36 12.53
C GLY A 161 27.97 13.01 13.61
N ASP A 162 26.84 13.62 13.21
CA ASP A 162 25.88 14.26 14.12
C ASP A 162 25.28 13.24 15.11
N SER A 163 25.03 12.00 14.65
CA SER A 163 24.58 10.91 15.52
C SER A 163 25.67 10.53 16.53
N ALA A 164 26.94 10.47 16.11
CA ALA A 164 28.05 10.15 17.00
C ALA A 164 28.27 11.24 18.07
N THR A 165 28.23 12.52 17.70
CA THR A 165 28.35 13.63 18.66
C THR A 165 27.18 13.66 19.65
N THR A 166 25.97 13.31 19.20
CA THR A 166 24.80 13.17 20.08
C THR A 166 24.96 11.98 21.03
N ALA A 167 25.49 10.86 20.55
CA ALA A 167 25.81 9.71 21.41
C ALA A 167 26.84 10.08 22.49
N GLU A 168 27.92 10.77 22.13
CA GLU A 168 28.92 11.26 23.09
C GLU A 168 28.31 12.21 24.13
N LYS A 169 27.40 13.09 23.71
CA LYS A 169 26.67 13.97 24.62
C LYS A 169 25.79 13.18 25.59
N ALA A 170 25.06 12.18 25.09
CA ALA A 170 24.22 11.31 25.92
C ALA A 170 25.04 10.54 26.96
N VAL A 171 26.28 10.13 26.64
CA VAL A 171 27.19 9.55 27.64
C VAL A 171 27.55 10.56 28.73
N ARG A 172 27.91 11.79 28.36
CA ARG A 172 28.25 12.86 29.32
C ARG A 172 27.08 13.23 30.24
N GLU A 173 25.85 13.11 29.75
CA GLU A 173 24.62 13.40 30.49
C GLU A 173 24.02 12.16 31.18
N GLU A 174 24.74 11.01 31.15
CA GLU A 174 24.29 9.72 31.68
C GLU A 174 22.93 9.24 31.13
N ASN A 175 22.52 9.73 29.95
CA ASN A 175 21.28 9.34 29.28
C ASN A 175 21.46 8.04 28.48
N MET A 176 21.49 6.92 29.21
CA MET A 176 21.71 5.58 28.64
C MET A 176 20.62 5.16 27.64
N ARG A 177 19.39 5.67 27.77
CA ARG A 177 18.30 5.38 26.83
C ARG A 177 18.60 5.96 25.44
N GLU A 178 18.98 7.22 25.39
CA GLU A 178 19.29 7.91 24.13
C GLU A 178 20.53 7.30 23.44
N LEU A 179 21.57 6.96 24.22
CA LEU A 179 22.74 6.24 23.72
C LEU A 179 22.36 4.91 23.04
N TYR A 180 21.50 4.12 23.69
CA TYR A 180 21.05 2.84 23.15
C TYR A 180 20.26 3.02 21.85
N ASP A 181 19.33 3.98 21.81
CA ASP A 181 18.52 4.27 20.63
C ASP A 181 19.38 4.73 19.44
N ILE A 182 20.37 5.60 19.66
CA ILE A 182 21.31 6.04 18.62
C ILE A 182 22.15 4.87 18.11
N THR A 183 22.70 4.06 19.02
CA THR A 183 23.50 2.87 18.68
C THR A 183 22.69 1.87 17.84
N LYS A 184 21.43 1.66 18.22
CA LYS A 184 20.48 0.82 17.49
C LYS A 184 20.15 1.38 16.10
N LYS A 185 20.01 2.70 15.96
CA LYS A 185 19.81 3.36 14.65
C LYS A 185 21.03 3.22 13.74
N LEU A 186 22.25 3.39 14.28
CA LEU A 186 23.50 3.34 13.52
C LEU A 186 23.91 1.92 13.10
N SER A 187 23.73 0.94 13.99
CA SER A 187 24.07 -0.47 13.72
C SER A 187 23.18 -1.14 12.66
N GLY A 188 22.07 -0.48 12.27
CA GLY A 188 21.15 -0.97 11.25
C GLY A 188 20.36 -2.19 11.71
N ASN A 189 19.48 -2.69 10.83
CA ASN A 189 18.73 -3.91 11.12
C ASN A 189 19.69 -5.08 11.31
N HIS A 190 19.85 -5.54 12.56
CA HIS A 190 20.25 -6.91 12.81
C HIS A 190 19.33 -7.80 11.96
N ARG A 191 19.92 -8.70 11.16
CA ARG A 191 19.14 -9.83 10.67
C ARG A 191 18.54 -10.46 11.92
N LYS A 192 17.21 -10.52 11.99
CA LYS A 192 16.59 -11.39 13.00
C LYS A 192 17.28 -12.74 12.81
N PRO A 193 17.90 -13.32 13.85
CA PRO A 193 18.31 -14.70 13.74
C PRO A 193 17.08 -15.47 13.24
N GLU A 194 17.28 -16.34 12.25
CA GLU A 194 16.20 -17.22 11.79
C GLU A 194 15.58 -17.84 13.03
N ARG A 195 14.25 -17.73 13.16
CA ARG A 195 13.56 -18.24 14.35
C ARG A 195 13.93 -19.72 14.43
N PRO A 196 14.61 -20.16 15.50
CA PRO A 196 15.10 -21.52 15.55
C PRO A 196 13.89 -22.46 15.53
N VAL A 197 13.88 -23.37 14.56
CA VAL A 197 12.82 -24.36 14.39
C VAL A 197 12.98 -25.39 15.50
N LYS A 198 11.88 -25.78 16.13
CA LYS A 198 11.90 -26.85 17.13
C LYS A 198 11.71 -28.21 16.46
N SER A 199 12.47 -29.20 16.90
CA SER A 199 12.21 -30.61 16.60
C SER A 199 10.84 -31.03 17.16
N LYS A 200 10.39 -32.22 16.79
CA LYS A 200 9.13 -32.79 17.30
C LYS A 200 9.14 -32.94 18.84
N GLU A 201 10.33 -33.17 19.41
CA GLU A 201 10.60 -33.28 20.84
C GLU A 201 10.85 -31.90 21.50
N GLY A 202 10.67 -30.80 20.78
CA GLY A 202 10.81 -29.44 21.30
C GLY A 202 12.25 -28.91 21.38
N LYS A 203 13.26 -29.67 20.91
CA LYS A 203 14.67 -29.23 20.90
C LYS A 203 14.92 -28.22 19.79
N LEU A 204 15.79 -27.24 20.03
CA LEU A 204 16.12 -26.21 19.04
C LEU A 204 17.06 -26.77 17.96
N ILE A 205 16.66 -26.62 16.70
CA ILE A 205 17.44 -27.02 15.52
C ILE A 205 18.16 -25.79 14.96
N THR A 206 19.49 -25.81 14.99
CA THR A 206 20.35 -24.71 14.51
C THR A 206 20.91 -24.96 13.11
N ASN A 207 20.92 -26.21 12.62
CA ASN A 207 21.39 -26.57 11.28
C ASN A 207 20.30 -26.39 10.21
N ILE A 208 20.62 -25.69 9.13
CA ILE A 208 19.71 -25.37 8.01
C ILE A 208 19.14 -26.64 7.35
N GLU A 209 19.95 -27.69 7.19
CA GLU A 209 19.52 -28.93 6.55
C GLU A 209 18.52 -29.69 7.43
N GLU A 210 18.78 -29.74 8.73
CA GLU A 210 17.88 -30.32 9.72
C GLU A 210 16.56 -29.53 9.82
N GLN A 211 16.61 -28.19 9.72
CA GLN A 211 15.40 -27.37 9.67
C GLN A 211 14.55 -27.69 8.43
N ARG A 212 15.17 -27.88 7.26
CA ARG A 212 14.45 -28.30 6.05
C ARG A 212 13.81 -29.67 6.23
N ASN A 213 14.54 -30.63 6.80
CA ASN A 213 14.02 -31.96 7.06
C ASN A 213 12.84 -31.93 8.05
N ARG A 214 12.92 -31.09 9.08
CA ARG A 214 11.82 -30.86 10.04
C ARG A 214 10.57 -30.27 9.39
N TRP A 215 10.73 -29.36 8.43
CA TRP A 215 9.62 -28.83 7.63
C TRP A 215 8.99 -29.91 6.74
N VAL A 216 9.82 -30.74 6.08
CA VAL A 216 9.34 -31.87 5.26
C VAL A 216 8.53 -32.84 6.12
N GLU A 217 9.03 -33.19 7.30
CA GLU A 217 8.33 -34.04 8.28
C GLU A 217 6.98 -33.43 8.68
N HIS A 218 6.96 -32.15 9.08
CA HIS A 218 5.74 -31.46 9.50
C HIS A 218 4.64 -31.51 8.44
N PHE A 219 4.98 -31.17 7.19
CA PHE A 219 4.01 -31.16 6.10
C PHE A 219 3.58 -32.56 5.68
N LYS A 220 4.47 -33.56 5.78
CA LYS A 220 4.08 -34.95 5.54
C LYS A 220 3.02 -35.41 6.54
N GLU A 221 3.20 -35.13 7.82
CA GLU A 221 2.23 -35.48 8.86
C GLU A 221 0.92 -34.69 8.73
N LEU A 222 1.00 -33.41 8.37
CA LEU A 222 -0.17 -32.55 8.27
C LEU A 222 -1.04 -32.90 7.05
N LEU A 223 -0.42 -33.11 5.89
CA LEU A 223 -1.13 -33.28 4.62
C LEU A 223 -1.47 -34.74 4.29
N ASN A 224 -0.75 -35.71 4.85
CA ASN A 224 -0.97 -37.15 4.58
C ASN A 224 -1.56 -37.89 5.80
N ARG A 225 -2.43 -37.23 6.57
CA ARG A 225 -3.16 -37.92 7.64
C ARG A 225 -4.09 -38.97 7.02
N PRO A 226 -4.10 -40.21 7.55
CA PRO A 226 -5.08 -41.21 7.13
C PRO A 226 -6.49 -40.70 7.44
N ALA A 227 -7.46 -41.14 6.64
CA ALA A 227 -8.87 -40.85 6.92
C ALA A 227 -9.20 -41.32 8.36
N PRO A 228 -9.89 -40.49 9.16
CA PRO A 228 -10.26 -40.89 10.50
C PRO A 228 -11.10 -42.18 10.46
N LEU A 229 -10.75 -43.14 11.32
CA LEU A 229 -11.40 -44.47 11.39
C LEU A 229 -12.89 -44.38 11.71
N ASN A 230 -13.29 -43.33 12.42
CA ASN A 230 -14.68 -43.03 12.71
C ASN A 230 -15.09 -41.79 11.90
N PRO A 231 -16.15 -41.85 11.08
CA PRO A 231 -16.71 -40.65 10.49
C PRO A 231 -17.09 -39.68 11.62
N PRO A 232 -16.73 -38.39 11.52
CA PRO A 232 -17.15 -37.42 12.51
C PRO A 232 -18.68 -37.40 12.55
N ASN A 233 -19.24 -37.60 13.75
CA ASN A 233 -20.67 -37.39 13.99
C ASN A 233 -20.92 -35.87 13.93
N ILE A 234 -21.25 -35.38 12.75
CA ILE A 234 -21.69 -33.99 12.57
C ILE A 234 -23.13 -33.95 13.08
N GLU A 235 -23.30 -33.52 14.33
CA GLU A 235 -24.64 -33.20 14.83
C GLU A 235 -25.29 -32.23 13.84
N ALA A 236 -26.49 -32.57 13.38
CA ALA A 236 -27.26 -31.70 12.50
C ALA A 236 -27.36 -30.33 13.19
N ALA A 237 -26.92 -29.28 12.51
CA ALA A 237 -26.98 -27.93 13.04
C ALA A 237 -28.40 -27.68 13.56
N HIS A 238 -28.52 -27.29 14.83
CA HIS A 238 -29.80 -26.89 15.38
C HIS A 238 -30.39 -25.79 14.49
N THR A 239 -31.66 -25.97 14.16
CA THR A 239 -32.48 -25.22 13.21
C THR A 239 -32.22 -23.71 13.24
N ASP A 240 -32.14 -23.16 12.03
CA ASP A 240 -32.32 -21.77 11.62
C ASP A 240 -32.36 -20.77 12.78
N VAL A 241 -31.17 -20.25 13.13
CA VAL A 241 -31.09 -18.95 13.79
C VAL A 241 -31.98 -18.02 12.98
N PRO A 242 -32.90 -17.26 13.59
CA PRO A 242 -33.71 -16.27 12.88
C PRO A 242 -32.76 -15.19 12.36
N ILE A 243 -32.22 -15.43 11.17
CA ILE A 243 -31.39 -14.50 10.43
C ILE A 243 -32.37 -13.56 9.77
N ASP A 244 -32.25 -12.28 10.09
CA ASP A 244 -33.01 -11.26 9.40
C ASP A 244 -32.64 -11.29 7.91
N VAL A 245 -33.65 -11.53 7.08
CA VAL A 245 -33.56 -11.52 5.61
C VAL A 245 -34.05 -10.20 5.02
N GLY A 246 -34.24 -9.18 5.87
CA GLY A 246 -34.53 -7.82 5.46
C GLY A 246 -33.34 -7.13 4.78
N PRO A 247 -33.59 -6.02 4.07
CA PRO A 247 -32.53 -5.19 3.53
C PRO A 247 -31.69 -4.57 4.65
N PRO A 248 -30.38 -4.27 4.41
CA PRO A 248 -29.52 -3.68 5.41
C PRO A 248 -30.06 -2.34 5.91
N THR A 249 -30.17 -2.19 7.23
CA THR A 249 -30.64 -0.95 7.87
C THR A 249 -29.56 0.12 7.97
N PHE A 250 -29.96 1.37 8.10
CA PHE A 250 -29.03 2.49 8.31
C PHE A 250 -28.18 2.31 9.58
N GLU A 251 -28.77 1.79 10.65
CA GLU A 251 -28.12 1.52 11.94
C GLU A 251 -27.04 0.45 11.80
N GLU A 252 -27.33 -0.65 11.09
CA GLU A 252 -26.36 -1.72 10.82
C GLU A 252 -25.16 -1.19 10.03
N ILE A 253 -25.41 -0.41 8.98
CA ILE A 253 -24.36 0.19 8.17
C ILE A 253 -23.53 1.16 9.02
N SER A 254 -24.19 2.00 9.82
CA SER A 254 -23.51 2.93 10.72
C SER A 254 -22.63 2.21 11.76
N MET A 255 -23.12 1.11 12.33
CA MET A 255 -22.35 0.27 13.25
C MET A 255 -21.17 -0.40 12.54
N ALA A 256 -21.38 -0.95 11.35
CA ALA A 256 -20.35 -1.59 10.55
C ALA A 256 -19.21 -0.61 10.25
N ILE A 257 -19.53 0.61 9.80
CA ILE A 257 -18.54 1.67 9.53
C ILE A 257 -17.73 1.98 10.80
N ARG A 258 -18.37 2.08 11.98
CA ARG A 258 -17.68 2.33 13.25
C ARG A 258 -16.72 1.21 13.64
N GLN A 259 -17.04 -0.04 13.30
CA GLN A 259 -16.24 -1.22 13.63
C GLN A 259 -15.07 -1.46 12.67
N ILE A 260 -15.03 -0.82 11.50
CA ILE A 260 -13.91 -0.96 10.54
C ILE A 260 -12.59 -0.63 11.25
N LYS A 261 -11.60 -1.52 11.12
CA LYS A 261 -10.27 -1.29 11.71
C LYS A 261 -9.55 -0.17 10.97
N SER A 262 -9.14 0.86 11.72
CA SER A 262 -8.27 1.93 11.22
C SER A 262 -6.83 1.45 11.03
N ASP A 263 -6.01 2.28 10.36
CA ASP A 263 -4.60 2.03 10.04
C ASP A 263 -4.37 0.77 9.19
N LYS A 264 -5.39 0.37 8.41
CA LYS A 264 -5.29 -0.72 7.42
C LYS A 264 -5.01 -0.16 6.03
N ALA A 265 -4.38 -0.97 5.19
CA ALA A 265 -4.19 -0.61 3.79
C ALA A 265 -5.54 -0.54 3.08
N ALA A 266 -5.75 0.49 2.27
CA ALA A 266 -6.91 0.59 1.41
C ALA A 266 -6.93 -0.55 0.38
N GLY A 267 -8.14 -0.96 -0.02
CA GLY A 267 -8.34 -1.97 -1.06
C GLY A 267 -8.03 -1.43 -2.46
N PRO A 268 -8.40 -2.19 -3.51
CA PRO A 268 -8.33 -1.74 -4.90
C PRO A 268 -9.12 -0.44 -5.18
N ASP A 269 -10.08 -0.12 -4.31
CA ASP A 269 -10.87 1.10 -4.35
C ASP A 269 -10.09 2.37 -3.90
N ASN A 270 -8.93 2.20 -3.25
CA ASN A 270 -8.13 3.25 -2.62
C ASN A 270 -8.88 4.07 -1.55
N ILE A 271 -9.95 3.51 -0.96
CA ILE A 271 -10.69 4.18 0.11
C ILE A 271 -10.10 3.78 1.47
N PRO A 272 -9.53 4.71 2.25
CA PRO A 272 -9.07 4.40 3.61
C PRO A 272 -10.27 4.30 4.57
N ALA A 273 -10.16 3.42 5.56
CA ALA A 273 -11.20 3.24 6.59
C ALA A 273 -11.53 4.54 7.34
N GLU A 274 -10.53 5.40 7.54
CA GLU A 274 -10.66 6.68 8.22
C GLU A 274 -11.54 7.66 7.45
N ALA A 275 -11.54 7.61 6.12
CA ALA A 275 -12.40 8.47 5.30
C ALA A 275 -13.87 8.10 5.48
N LEU A 276 -14.20 6.80 5.50
CA LEU A 276 -15.56 6.32 5.78
C LEU A 276 -16.02 6.67 7.20
N LYS A 277 -15.07 6.69 8.15
CA LYS A 277 -15.32 7.04 9.55
C LYS A 277 -15.38 8.53 9.83
N ALA A 278 -14.93 9.39 8.90
CA ALA A 278 -14.85 10.83 9.11
C ALA A 278 -16.24 11.43 9.34
N ASP A 279 -17.23 11.02 8.54
CA ASP A 279 -18.65 11.32 8.74
C ASP A 279 -19.50 10.05 8.60
N VAL A 280 -19.70 9.35 9.71
CA VAL A 280 -20.44 8.08 9.71
C VAL A 280 -21.88 8.27 9.24
N ALA A 281 -22.55 9.35 9.63
CA ALA A 281 -23.95 9.55 9.30
C ALA A 281 -24.12 9.84 7.80
N ALA A 282 -23.32 10.75 7.25
CA ALA A 282 -23.36 11.07 5.82
C ALA A 282 -22.97 9.85 4.97
N THR A 283 -21.91 9.13 5.36
CA THR A 283 -21.45 7.93 4.66
C THR A 283 -22.46 6.80 4.73
N ALA A 284 -23.04 6.53 5.91
CA ALA A 284 -24.05 5.50 6.07
C ALA A 284 -25.31 5.80 5.24
N LYS A 285 -25.73 7.06 5.14
CA LYS A 285 -26.92 7.45 4.35
C LYS A 285 -26.73 7.12 2.87
N ILE A 286 -25.56 7.46 2.31
CA ILE A 286 -25.25 7.19 0.91
C ILE A 286 -25.06 5.69 0.65
N LEU A 287 -24.37 4.98 1.54
CA LEU A 287 -24.20 3.52 1.40
C LEU A 287 -25.51 2.76 1.58
N HIS A 288 -26.43 3.24 2.42
CA HIS A 288 -27.76 2.65 2.58
C HIS A 288 -28.56 2.65 1.28
N ILE A 289 -28.52 3.74 0.52
CA ILE A 289 -29.14 3.79 -0.81
C ILE A 289 -28.51 2.74 -1.73
N LEU A 290 -27.18 2.70 -1.78
CA LEU A 290 -26.46 1.74 -2.62
C LEU A 290 -26.79 0.28 -2.23
N PHE A 291 -26.78 -0.05 -0.94
CA PHE A 291 -26.99 -1.41 -0.45
C PHE A 291 -28.43 -1.87 -0.65
N ASN A 292 -29.42 -0.97 -0.53
CA ASN A 292 -30.80 -1.28 -0.86
C ASN A 292 -30.99 -1.59 -2.35
N ASN A 293 -30.30 -0.86 -3.24
CA ASN A 293 -30.33 -1.16 -4.67
C ASN A 293 -29.65 -2.50 -4.97
N ILE A 294 -28.49 -2.79 -4.35
CA ILE A 294 -27.82 -4.09 -4.47
C ILE A 294 -28.73 -5.22 -3.99
N TRP A 295 -29.43 -5.01 -2.87
CA TRP A 295 -30.35 -5.98 -2.31
C TRP A 295 -31.56 -6.24 -3.22
N GLY A 296 -32.15 -5.19 -3.79
CA GLY A 296 -33.31 -5.30 -4.67
C GLY A 296 -33.00 -5.82 -6.08
N GLU A 297 -31.85 -5.44 -6.66
CA GLU A 297 -31.44 -5.85 -8.01
C GLU A 297 -30.66 -7.17 -8.03
N GLU A 298 -30.20 -7.65 -6.86
CA GLU A 298 -29.30 -8.81 -6.71
C GLU A 298 -28.00 -8.68 -7.55
N GLN A 299 -27.56 -7.45 -7.80
CA GLN A 299 -26.32 -7.14 -8.52
C GLN A 299 -25.33 -6.44 -7.60
N VAL A 300 -24.03 -6.69 -7.81
CA VAL A 300 -22.95 -5.99 -7.12
C VAL A 300 -22.01 -5.31 -8.12
N PRO A 301 -21.40 -4.17 -7.77
CA PRO A 301 -20.43 -3.51 -8.62
C PRO A 301 -19.30 -4.44 -9.07
N ARG A 302 -18.85 -4.32 -10.32
CA ARG A 302 -17.78 -5.15 -10.87
C ARG A 302 -16.50 -5.09 -10.06
N ASP A 303 -16.15 -3.89 -9.56
CA ASP A 303 -15.00 -3.66 -8.67
C ASP A 303 -15.01 -4.57 -7.44
N TRP A 304 -16.18 -4.98 -6.95
CA TRP A 304 -16.32 -5.82 -5.76
C TRP A 304 -16.16 -7.31 -6.05
N LYS A 305 -16.22 -7.70 -7.34
CA LYS A 305 -15.95 -9.06 -7.80
C LYS A 305 -14.45 -9.31 -8.00
N GLU A 306 -13.62 -8.27 -7.93
CA GLU A 306 -12.17 -8.38 -7.99
C GLU A 306 -11.61 -8.74 -6.60
N GLY A 307 -11.04 -9.94 -6.47
CA GLY A 307 -10.34 -10.36 -5.25
C GLY A 307 -9.04 -9.57 -5.01
N LEU A 308 -8.59 -9.53 -3.76
CA LEU A 308 -7.29 -8.96 -3.34
C LEU A 308 -6.09 -9.73 -3.91
#